data_AF-A0A1Z9TJA6-F1
#
_entry.id   AF-A0A1Z9TJA6-F1
#
_cell.length_a   1.000
_cell.length_b   1.000
_cell.length_c   1.000
_cell.angle_alpha   90.00
_cell.angle_beta   90.00
_cell.angle_gamma   90.00
#
_symmetry.space_group_name_H-M   'P 1'
#
loop_
_entity.id
_entity.type
_entity.pdbx_description
1 polymer ?
#
loop_
_entity_poly.entity_id
_entity_poly.type
_entity_poly.pdbx_seq_one_letter_code
_entity_poly.pdbx_strand_id
1 'polypeptide(L)'
;MFGENDEWIKLEPSENTYDLLGRPFVYGIYDCFTIVKDYFETQDINIYPYEYEWEFWEKGKNLYLDNFKSEGFIEVTDNSLQPNDLILMALNSEITNHAGIYVGRGKMLHHAPNRLSCRDTYAGMWKQITRMVVRHQSMT
;
A
#
# COMPACT_ATOMS: atom_id res chain seq x y z
N MET A 1 -15.84 -19.62 39.60
CA MET A 1 -14.53 -19.89 40.22
C MET A 1 -13.55 -19.92 39.07
N PHE A 2 -12.69 -18.91 39.00
CA PHE A 2 -11.69 -18.75 37.93
C PHE A 2 -10.62 -19.84 38.09
N GLY A 3 -10.10 -20.34 36.97
CA GLY A 3 -9.17 -21.47 36.93
C GLY A 3 -7.97 -21.24 37.84
N GLU A 4 -7.63 -22.29 38.58
CA GLU A 4 -6.39 -22.39 39.34
C GLU A 4 -5.22 -22.20 38.38
N ASN A 5 -4.44 -21.13 38.61
CA ASN A 5 -3.12 -20.76 38.07
C ASN A 5 -3.18 -19.35 37.46
N ASP A 6 -2.94 -18.35 38.31
CA ASP A 6 -2.74 -16.91 37.99
C ASP A 6 -1.47 -16.68 37.14
N GLU A 7 -1.25 -17.46 36.10
CA GLU A 7 -0.15 -17.26 35.15
C GLU A 7 -0.58 -16.26 34.07
N TRP A 8 -0.12 -15.02 34.25
CA TRP A 8 -0.22 -13.98 33.23
C TRP A 8 0.82 -14.24 32.14
N ILE A 9 0.39 -14.80 31.01
CA ILE A 9 1.23 -14.92 29.83
C ILE A 9 1.22 -13.56 29.10
N LYS A 10 2.40 -12.93 29.01
CA LYS A 10 2.60 -11.80 28.11
C LYS A 10 2.66 -12.34 26.69
N LEU A 11 1.56 -12.19 25.95
CA LEU A 11 1.56 -12.40 24.50
C LEU A 11 2.26 -11.19 23.88
N GLU A 12 3.50 -11.36 23.46
CA GLU A 12 4.08 -10.43 22.50
C GLU A 12 3.30 -10.55 21.19
N PRO A 13 3.06 -9.45 20.45
CA PRO A 13 2.55 -9.57 19.10
C PRO A 13 3.48 -10.52 18.35
N SER A 14 2.97 -11.68 17.92
CA SER A 14 3.67 -12.45 16.90
C SER A 14 3.92 -11.51 15.73
N GLU A 15 5.07 -11.61 15.07
CA GLU A 15 5.36 -10.93 13.80
C GLU A 15 4.21 -11.26 12.83
N ASN A 16 3.18 -10.43 12.88
CA ASN A 16 1.91 -10.73 12.28
C ASN A 16 2.10 -10.36 10.82
N THR A 17 2.52 -11.34 10.03
CA THR A 17 2.27 -11.34 8.59
C THR A 17 0.76 -11.47 8.43
N TYR A 18 0.02 -10.41 8.74
CA TYR A 18 -1.40 -10.35 8.43
C TYR A 18 -1.52 -10.56 6.92
N ASP A 19 -2.38 -11.48 6.50
CA ASP A 19 -2.72 -11.62 5.09
C ASP A 19 -2.98 -10.23 4.50
N LEU A 20 -2.32 -9.92 3.39
CA LEU A 20 -2.49 -8.63 2.70
C LEU A 20 -3.91 -8.47 2.14
N LEU A 21 -4.74 -9.52 2.22
CA LEU A 21 -6.11 -9.58 1.75
C LEU A 21 -7.09 -9.64 2.92
N GLY A 22 -8.28 -9.06 2.74
CA GLY A 22 -9.34 -9.14 3.73
C GLY A 22 -9.19 -8.18 4.90
N ARG A 23 -8.22 -7.26 4.88
CA ARG A 23 -8.02 -6.30 5.96
C ARG A 23 -9.14 -5.25 5.98
N PRO A 24 -9.77 -4.97 7.12
CA PRO A 24 -10.72 -3.86 7.23
C PRO A 24 -9.98 -2.53 7.05
N PHE A 25 -10.61 -1.55 6.41
CA PHE A 25 -10.01 -0.23 6.26
C PHE A 25 -9.98 0.51 7.59
N VAL A 26 -8.78 0.81 8.08
CA VAL A 26 -8.52 1.61 9.27
C VAL A 26 -7.40 2.58 8.92
N TYR A 27 -7.72 3.86 8.79
CA TYR A 27 -6.74 4.86 8.41
C TYR A 27 -5.51 4.84 9.33
N GLY A 28 -4.30 4.92 8.76
CA GLY A 28 -3.06 4.92 9.53
C GLY A 28 -2.59 3.54 9.97
N ILE A 29 -3.44 2.51 9.84
CA ILE A 29 -3.19 1.15 10.35
C ILE A 29 -3.31 0.12 9.22
N TYR A 30 -4.45 0.11 8.54
CA TYR A 30 -4.79 -0.74 7.40
C TYR A 30 -5.46 0.10 6.30
N ASP A 31 -4.64 0.60 5.39
CA ASP A 31 -4.99 1.48 4.30
C ASP A 31 -4.08 1.27 3.08
N CYS A 32 -4.20 2.15 2.08
CA CYS A 32 -3.46 2.03 0.84
C CYS A 32 -1.94 2.21 1.00
N PHE A 33 -1.47 2.94 2.01
CA PHE A 33 -0.03 3.11 2.24
C PHE A 33 0.52 1.90 2.99
N THR A 34 -0.13 1.51 4.09
CA THR A 34 0.32 0.40 4.93
C THR A 34 0.30 -0.94 4.19
N ILE A 35 -0.64 -1.18 3.27
CA ILE A 35 -0.60 -2.39 2.43
C ILE A 35 0.58 -2.41 1.45
N VAL A 36 1.01 -1.25 0.96
CA VAL A 36 2.20 -1.12 0.11
C VAL A 36 3.44 -1.38 0.93
N LYS A 37 3.58 -0.69 2.07
CA LYS A 37 4.68 -0.92 3.01
C LYS A 37 4.79 -2.40 3.36
N ASP A 38 3.72 -3.01 3.83
CA ASP A 38 3.73 -4.40 4.29
C ASP A 38 4.02 -5.38 3.14
N TYR A 39 3.56 -5.09 1.91
CA TYR A 39 3.94 -5.87 0.73
C TYR A 39 5.46 -5.82 0.49
N PHE A 40 6.06 -4.64 0.48
CA PHE A 40 7.49 -4.49 0.22
C PHE A 40 8.35 -5.05 1.36
N GLU A 41 7.86 -5.02 2.59
CA GLU A 41 8.50 -5.69 3.72
C GLU A 41 8.60 -7.21 3.49
N THR A 42 7.59 -7.85 2.87
CA THR A 42 7.71 -9.26 2.43
C THR A 42 8.74 -9.51 1.32
N GLN A 43 9.23 -8.43 0.70
CA GLN A 43 10.25 -8.45 -0.34
C GLN A 43 11.60 -7.94 0.19
N ASP A 44 11.78 -7.86 1.51
CA ASP A 44 12.96 -7.33 2.18
C ASP A 44 13.28 -5.86 1.82
N ILE A 45 12.27 -5.08 1.42
CA ILE A 45 12.37 -3.65 1.10
C ILE A 45 11.60 -2.85 2.15
N ASN A 46 12.33 -2.03 2.91
CA ASN A 46 11.73 -1.18 3.93
C ASN A 46 11.28 0.16 3.33
N ILE A 47 9.97 0.37 3.27
CA ILE A 47 9.35 1.66 2.96
C ILE A 47 9.04 2.34 4.30
N TYR A 48 9.71 3.47 4.58
CA TYR A 48 9.53 4.15 5.85
C TYR A 48 8.32 5.08 5.78
N PRO A 49 7.37 4.98 6.73
CA PRO A 49 6.28 5.94 6.80
C PRO A 49 6.85 7.33 7.03
N TYR A 50 6.43 8.28 6.19
CA TYR A 50 6.44 9.69 6.58
C TYR A 50 5.34 9.88 7.63
N GLU A 51 5.48 10.86 8.53
CA GLU A 51 4.32 11.32 9.29
C GLU A 51 3.29 11.87 8.29
N TYR A 52 2.22 11.12 8.02
CA TYR A 52 1.16 11.56 7.10
C TYR A 52 -0.12 11.84 7.88
N GLU A 53 -0.47 13.14 7.97
CA GLU A 53 -1.70 13.61 8.58
C GLU A 53 -2.94 13.08 7.83
N TRP A 54 -4.03 12.81 8.55
CA TRP A 54 -5.34 12.56 7.94
C TRP A 54 -5.73 13.72 7.01
N GLU A 55 -6.31 13.40 5.85
CA GLU A 55 -6.69 14.38 4.82
C GLU A 55 -5.52 15.22 4.28
N PHE A 56 -4.30 14.67 4.21
CA PHE A 56 -3.17 15.36 3.57
C PHE A 56 -3.50 15.85 2.15
N TRP A 57 -4.41 15.15 1.45
CA TRP A 57 -4.84 15.51 0.11
C TRP A 57 -5.70 16.77 0.05
N GLU A 58 -6.46 17.08 1.10
CA GLU A 58 -7.22 18.33 1.18
C GLU A 58 -6.30 19.54 1.40
N LYS A 59 -5.09 19.29 1.94
CA LYS A 59 -4.03 20.29 2.10
C LYS A 59 -3.13 20.40 0.88
N GLY A 60 -3.45 19.71 -0.22
CA GLY A 60 -2.70 19.74 -1.49
C GLY A 60 -1.34 19.06 -1.46
N LYS A 61 -1.04 18.24 -0.44
CA LYS A 61 0.22 17.48 -0.35
C LYS A 61 0.14 16.24 -1.24
N ASN A 62 1.16 15.97 -2.05
CA ASN A 62 1.17 14.79 -2.90
C ASN A 62 2.10 13.72 -2.32
N LEU A 63 1.63 13.03 -1.27
CA LEU A 63 2.42 12.10 -0.48
C LEU A 63 3.22 11.10 -1.33
N TYR A 64 2.60 10.58 -2.40
CA TYR A 64 3.25 9.60 -3.25
C TYR A 64 4.22 10.22 -4.25
N LEU A 65 3.80 11.24 -5.02
CA LEU A 65 4.67 11.84 -6.06
C LEU A 65 5.85 12.63 -5.47
N ASP A 66 5.69 13.17 -4.27
CA ASP A 66 6.73 13.97 -3.64
C ASP A 66 7.85 13.09 -3.05
N ASN A 67 7.53 11.83 -2.68
CA ASN A 67 8.41 11.00 -1.87
C ASN A 67 8.96 9.73 -2.54
N PHE A 68 8.27 9.16 -3.54
CA PHE A 68 8.64 7.85 -4.11
C PHE A 68 10.12 7.74 -4.53
N LYS A 69 10.68 8.83 -5.07
CA LYS A 69 12.10 8.86 -5.50
C LYS A 69 13.06 8.67 -4.33
N SER A 70 12.75 9.26 -3.18
CA SER A 70 13.58 9.15 -1.98
C SER A 70 13.51 7.75 -1.35
N GLU A 71 12.45 7.00 -1.64
CA GLU A 71 12.27 5.60 -1.25
C GLU A 71 12.88 4.61 -2.27
N GLY A 72 13.67 5.09 -3.24
CA GLY A 72 14.35 4.23 -4.21
C GLY A 72 13.50 3.79 -5.40
N PHE A 73 12.36 4.43 -5.65
CA PHE A 73 11.55 4.17 -6.84
C PHE A 73 11.95 5.06 -8.03
N ILE A 74 11.87 4.49 -9.23
CA ILE A 74 12.04 5.17 -10.52
C ILE A 74 10.75 5.07 -11.34
N GLU A 75 10.46 6.09 -12.15
CA GLU A 75 9.27 6.07 -13.01
C GLU A 75 9.42 5.07 -14.16
N VAL A 76 8.37 4.30 -14.41
CA VAL A 76 8.27 3.36 -15.54
C VAL A 76 7.52 4.06 -16.69
N THR A 77 8.24 4.47 -17.72
CA THR A 77 7.70 5.28 -18.83
C THR A 77 7.53 4.53 -20.14
N ASP A 78 8.11 3.33 -20.25
CA ASP A 78 8.14 2.50 -21.47
C ASP A 78 6.97 1.51 -21.56
N ASN A 79 5.99 1.63 -20.66
CA ASN A 79 4.87 0.68 -20.49
C ASN A 79 5.28 -0.76 -20.14
N SER A 80 6.49 -0.98 -19.62
CA SER A 80 6.99 -2.30 -19.21
C SER A 80 6.42 -2.79 -17.87
N LEU A 81 5.12 -2.59 -17.61
CA LEU A 81 4.49 -2.92 -16.32
C LEU A 81 4.78 -4.38 -15.89
N GLN A 82 5.37 -4.55 -14.72
CA GLN A 82 5.81 -5.83 -14.19
C GLN A 82 5.43 -6.01 -12.71
N PRO A 83 5.39 -7.26 -12.20
CA PRO A 83 5.14 -7.50 -10.79
C PRO A 83 6.05 -6.66 -9.89
N ASN A 84 5.52 -6.17 -8.77
CA ASN A 84 6.18 -5.24 -7.83
C ASN A 84 6.19 -3.78 -8.27
N ASP A 85 5.67 -3.44 -9.45
CA ASP A 85 5.46 -2.04 -9.80
C ASP A 85 4.35 -1.43 -8.94
N LEU A 86 4.62 -0.23 -8.41
CA LEU A 86 3.66 0.57 -7.68
C LEU A 86 2.87 1.43 -8.65
N ILE A 87 1.55 1.31 -8.59
CA ILE A 87 0.58 2.05 -9.40
C ILE A 87 0.04 3.19 -8.55
N LEU A 88 0.37 4.42 -8.93
CA LEU A 88 -0.05 5.64 -8.25
C LEU A 88 -1.29 6.22 -8.92
N MET A 89 -2.34 6.45 -8.15
CA MET A 89 -3.68 6.77 -8.63
C MET A 89 -4.29 7.98 -7.92
N ALA A 90 -5.19 8.67 -8.63
CA ALA A 90 -6.03 9.74 -8.07
C ALA A 90 -7.47 9.24 -7.89
N LEU A 91 -7.77 8.69 -6.71
CA LEU A 91 -9.07 8.11 -6.39
C LEU A 91 -9.98 9.17 -5.76
N ASN A 92 -11.04 9.55 -6.48
CA ASN A 92 -11.99 10.60 -6.06
C ASN A 92 -11.30 11.92 -5.62
N SER A 93 -10.20 12.26 -6.29
CA SER A 93 -9.32 13.36 -5.92
C SER A 93 -8.64 13.92 -7.17
N GLU A 94 -8.30 15.21 -7.15
CA GLU A 94 -7.48 15.86 -8.19
C GLU A 94 -5.99 15.51 -8.04
N ILE A 95 -5.57 15.07 -6.85
CA ILE A 95 -4.20 14.66 -6.57
C ILE A 95 -4.08 13.15 -6.37
N THR A 96 -2.85 12.64 -6.55
CA THR A 96 -2.49 11.25 -6.29
C THR A 96 -2.58 10.93 -4.80
N ASN A 97 -3.63 10.21 -4.40
CA ASN A 97 -3.95 9.88 -3.01
C ASN A 97 -4.08 8.37 -2.76
N HIS A 98 -3.96 7.54 -3.80
CA HIS A 98 -4.16 6.10 -3.70
C HIS A 98 -3.01 5.36 -4.37
N ALA A 99 -2.63 4.21 -3.81
CA ALA A 99 -1.59 3.35 -4.35
C ALA A 99 -2.03 1.88 -4.37
N GLY A 100 -1.44 1.12 -5.27
CA GLY A 100 -1.59 -0.32 -5.34
C GLY A 100 -0.40 -0.97 -6.02
N ILE A 101 -0.17 -2.25 -5.75
CA ILE A 101 0.96 -3.01 -6.27
C ILE A 101 0.47 -3.88 -7.41
N TYR A 102 1.10 -3.79 -8.57
CA TYR A 102 0.86 -4.75 -9.63
C TYR A 102 1.43 -6.12 -9.23
N VAL A 103 0.57 -7.14 -9.19
CA VAL A 103 0.94 -8.51 -8.77
C VAL A 103 0.96 -9.49 -9.93
N GLY A 104 1.03 -8.98 -11.16
CA GLY A 104 1.04 -9.77 -12.39
C GLY A 104 -0.35 -10.14 -12.90
N ARG A 105 -0.39 -10.69 -14.11
CA ARG A 105 -1.61 -11.21 -14.77
C ARG A 105 -2.78 -10.21 -14.79
N GLY A 106 -2.49 -8.93 -14.96
CA GLY A 106 -3.52 -7.88 -14.99
C GLY A 106 -4.19 -7.63 -13.64
N LYS A 107 -3.56 -8.00 -12.52
CA LYS A 107 -4.09 -7.83 -11.16
C LYS A 107 -3.27 -6.84 -10.35
N MET A 108 -3.95 -6.12 -9.47
CA MET A 108 -3.35 -5.19 -8.53
C MET A 108 -3.82 -5.50 -7.11
N LEU A 109 -2.88 -5.58 -6.16
CA LEU A 109 -3.14 -5.58 -4.74
C LEU A 109 -3.30 -4.14 -4.26
N HIS A 110 -4.38 -3.83 -3.55
CA HIS A 110 -4.57 -2.50 -2.97
C HIS A 110 -5.61 -2.53 -1.86
N HIS A 111 -5.70 -1.43 -1.12
CA HIS A 111 -6.69 -1.23 -0.07
C HIS A 111 -7.41 0.10 -0.27
N ALA A 112 -8.53 0.06 -1.00
CA ALA A 112 -9.36 1.23 -1.21
C ALA A 112 -10.22 1.55 0.04
N PRO A 113 -10.55 2.83 0.30
CA PRO A 113 -11.45 3.22 1.38
C PRO A 113 -12.79 2.47 1.34
N ASN A 114 -13.37 2.21 2.52
CA ASN A 114 -14.66 1.55 2.70
C ASN A 114 -14.77 0.14 2.10
N ARG A 115 -13.64 -0.55 1.88
CA ARG A 115 -13.57 -1.92 1.36
C ARG A 115 -12.52 -2.74 2.11
N LEU A 116 -12.63 -4.06 2.02
CA LEU A 116 -11.55 -4.95 2.41
C LEU A 116 -10.39 -4.84 1.41
N SER A 117 -9.16 -5.00 1.89
CA SER A 117 -8.01 -5.14 0.98
C SER A 117 -8.20 -6.33 0.04
N CYS A 118 -7.85 -6.16 -1.24
CA CYS A 118 -8.18 -7.16 -2.26
C CYS A 118 -7.23 -7.14 -3.46
N ARG A 119 -7.40 -8.12 -4.34
CA ARG A 119 -6.81 -8.15 -5.69
C ARG A 119 -7.87 -7.79 -6.72
N ASP A 120 -7.85 -6.54 -7.19
CA ASP A 120 -8.73 -6.09 -8.26
C ASP A 120 -8.06 -6.29 -9.63
N THR A 121 -8.89 -6.37 -10.67
CA THR A 121 -8.39 -6.34 -12.06
C THR A 121 -7.89 -4.93 -12.37
N TYR A 122 -6.62 -4.80 -12.78
CA TYR A 122 -6.04 -3.53 -13.20
C TYR A 122 -6.50 -3.17 -14.61
N ALA A 123 -7.72 -2.65 -14.72
CA ALA A 123 -8.38 -2.24 -15.95
C ALA A 123 -9.45 -1.18 -15.67
N GLY A 124 -10.09 -0.65 -16.72
CA GLY A 124 -11.20 0.28 -16.61
C GLY A 124 -10.84 1.52 -15.79
N MET A 125 -11.68 1.84 -14.80
CA MET A 125 -11.48 2.98 -13.89
C MET A 125 -10.06 3.02 -13.32
N TRP A 126 -9.50 1.89 -12.86
CA TRP A 126 -8.18 1.86 -12.23
C TRP A 126 -7.08 2.39 -13.17
N LYS A 127 -7.10 1.98 -14.45
CA LYS A 127 -6.17 2.50 -15.45
C LYS A 127 -6.44 3.95 -15.81
N GLN A 128 -7.71 4.38 -15.81
CA GLN A 128 -8.08 5.76 -16.14
C GLN A 128 -7.62 6.77 -15.08
N ILE A 129 -7.56 6.36 -13.82
CA ILE A 129 -7.14 7.21 -12.71
C ILE A 129 -5.65 7.05 -12.35
N THR A 130 -4.91 6.17 -13.04
CA THR A 130 -3.45 6.03 -12.88
C THR A 130 -2.77 7.32 -13.34
N ARG A 131 -1.92 7.86 -12.47
CA ARG A 131 -1.11 9.05 -12.75
C ARG A 131 0.34 8.70 -13.06
N MET A 132 0.85 7.64 -12.42
CA MET A 132 2.23 7.22 -12.56
C MET A 132 2.37 5.75 -12.20
N VAL A 133 3.34 5.08 -12.83
CA VAL A 133 3.81 3.76 -12.42
C VAL A 133 5.27 3.91 -12.03
N VAL A 134 5.64 3.35 -10.88
CA VAL A 134 7.02 3.44 -10.38
C VAL A 134 7.52 2.07 -9.95
N ARG A 135 8.83 1.85 -10.09
CA ARG A 135 9.51 0.59 -9.83
C ARG A 135 10.65 0.81 -8.87
N HIS A 136 10.74 -0.03 -7.84
CA HIS A 136 11.86 0.03 -6.92
C HIS A 136 13.16 -0.40 -7.62
N GLN A 137 14.26 0.32 -7.42
CA GLN A 137 15.54 0.04 -8.08
C GLN A 137 16.10 -1.36 -7.77
N SER A 138 15.80 -1.93 -6.61
CA SER A 138 16.18 -3.32 -6.29
C SER A 138 15.39 -4.39 -7.06
N MET A 139 14.39 -3.97 -7.84
CA MET A 139 13.47 -4.84 -8.61
C MET A 139 13.55 -4.58 -10.12
N THR A 140 14.56 -3.85 -10.59
CA THR A 140 14.83 -3.60 -12.02
C THR A 140 15.59 -4.74 -12.67
#